data_AF-A0A7Y8IGL7-F1
#
_entry.id   AF-A0A7Y8IGL7-F1
#
_cell.length_a   1.000
_cell.length_b   1.000
_cell.length_c   1.000
_cell.angle_alpha   90.00
_cell.angle_beta   90.00
_cell.angle_gamma   90.00
#
_symmetry.space_group_name_H-M   'P 1'
#
loop_
_entity.id
_entity.type
_entity.pdbx_description
1 polymer ?
#
loop_
_entity_poly.entity_id
_entity_poly.type
_entity_poly.pdbx_seq_one_letter_code
_entity_poly.pdbx_strand_id
1 'polypeptide(L)'
;MNVLQIKSLVSKATVGRIFAMTRSEWESHVREWVSPKRWEVKLTPTESGSSVTEHDPATGLELIIRPYYDNPIDPPESLFVQIHYPPGKGPKFTTEFRRDLEYELGRNLGPEYSVSVGHAKSPSFEEIELTIKKTG
;
A
#
# COMPACT_ATOMS: atom_id res chain seq x y z
N MET A 1 -9.97 4.32 -9.53
CA MET A 1 -8.95 5.00 -8.71
C MET A 1 -7.87 5.61 -9.60
N ASN A 2 -7.55 6.89 -9.44
CA ASN A 2 -6.49 7.57 -10.22
C ASN A 2 -5.22 7.78 -9.37
N VAL A 3 -4.12 8.21 -9.99
CA VAL A 3 -2.82 8.47 -9.32
C VAL A 3 -2.95 9.40 -8.11
N LEU A 4 -3.96 10.29 -8.07
CA LEU A 4 -4.18 11.21 -6.95
C LEU A 4 -4.66 10.50 -5.68
N GLN A 5 -5.45 9.43 -5.80
CA GLN A 5 -5.88 8.63 -4.65
C GLN A 5 -4.72 7.81 -4.08
N ILE A 6 -3.84 7.27 -4.94
CA ILE A 6 -2.58 6.62 -4.52
C ILE A 6 -1.71 7.63 -3.78
N LYS A 7 -1.55 8.84 -4.32
CA LYS A 7 -0.79 9.93 -3.68
C LYS A 7 -1.33 10.30 -2.30
N SER A 8 -2.66 10.31 -2.12
CA SER A 8 -3.27 10.58 -0.81
C SER A 8 -2.99 9.47 0.21
N LEU A 9 -3.01 8.21 -0.21
CA LEU A 9 -2.74 7.05 0.64
C LEU A 9 -1.26 6.94 1.01
N VAL A 10 -0.39 7.31 0.08
CA VAL A 10 1.08 7.30 0.23
C VAL A 10 1.59 8.69 0.65
N SER A 11 0.78 9.44 1.40
CA SER A 11 1.23 10.72 1.96
C SER A 11 2.22 10.49 3.11
N LYS A 12 3.15 11.41 3.32
CA LYS A 12 4.09 11.40 4.46
C LYS A 12 3.37 11.20 5.80
N ALA A 13 2.24 11.88 6.01
CA ALA A 13 1.48 11.79 7.26
C ALA A 13 0.89 10.38 7.47
N THR A 14 0.28 9.81 6.44
CA THR A 14 -0.29 8.45 6.51
C THR A 14 0.81 7.42 6.73
N VAL A 15 1.88 7.47 5.92
CA VAL A 15 3.01 6.54 6.01
C VAL A 15 3.69 6.67 7.37
N GLY A 16 3.96 7.90 7.84
CA GLY A 16 4.55 8.14 9.15
C GLY A 16 3.72 7.61 10.30
N ARG A 17 2.39 7.72 10.22
CA ARG A 17 1.48 7.13 11.21
C ARG A 17 1.57 5.60 11.24
N ILE A 18 1.60 4.93 10.08
CA ILE A 18 1.73 3.46 10.01
C ILE A 18 3.10 3.03 10.56
N PHE A 19 4.17 3.74 10.19
CA PHE A 19 5.54 3.50 10.66
C PHE A 19 5.80 3.91 12.13
N ALA A 20 4.77 4.38 12.84
CA ALA A 20 4.80 4.64 14.27
C ALA A 20 3.99 3.61 15.08
N MET A 21 3.22 2.74 14.41
CA MET A 21 2.37 1.74 15.06
C MET A 21 3.10 0.41 15.18
N THR A 22 3.06 -0.17 16.36
CA THR A 22 3.29 -1.60 16.58
C THR A 22 2.26 -2.44 15.82
N ARG A 23 2.51 -3.74 15.70
CA ARG A 23 1.56 -4.65 15.04
C ARG A 23 0.18 -4.61 15.68
N SER A 24 0.11 -4.64 17.01
CA SER A 24 -1.16 -4.60 17.76
C SER A 24 -1.93 -3.29 17.58
N GLU A 25 -1.21 -2.16 17.49
CA GLU A 25 -1.83 -0.86 17.25
C GLU A 25 -2.37 -0.76 15.83
N TRP A 26 -1.62 -1.24 14.83
CA TRP A 26 -2.11 -1.34 13.45
C TRP A 26 -3.38 -2.20 13.38
N GLU A 27 -3.35 -3.41 13.93
CA GLU A 27 -4.47 -4.34 13.90
C GLU A 27 -5.73 -3.79 14.61
N SER A 28 -5.54 -3.00 15.65
CA SER A 28 -6.63 -2.30 16.33
C SER A 28 -7.14 -1.11 15.50
N HIS A 29 -6.22 -0.31 14.96
CA HIS A 29 -6.53 0.90 14.20
C HIS A 29 -7.29 0.61 12.91
N VAL A 30 -6.90 -0.43 12.17
CA VAL A 30 -7.52 -0.74 10.88
C VAL A 30 -8.96 -1.20 11.01
N ARG A 31 -9.32 -1.80 12.15
CA ARG A 31 -10.72 -2.16 12.44
C ARG A 31 -11.61 -0.92 12.52
N GLU A 32 -11.07 0.22 12.92
CA GLU A 32 -11.78 1.50 13.01
C GLU A 32 -11.85 2.24 11.66
N TRP A 33 -10.90 2.00 10.76
CA TRP A 33 -10.92 2.58 9.40
C TRP A 33 -12.00 1.99 8.50
N VAL A 34 -12.48 0.80 8.86
CA VAL A 34 -13.43 0.06 8.03
C VAL A 34 -14.85 0.56 8.27
N SER A 35 -15.24 1.49 7.41
CA SER A 35 -16.65 1.82 7.16
C SER A 35 -17.31 0.66 6.39
N PRO A 36 -18.55 0.25 6.73
CA PRO A 36 -19.21 -0.96 6.20
C PRO A 36 -19.54 -0.95 4.70
N LYS A 37 -18.96 -0.06 3.89
CA LYS A 37 -19.30 0.09 2.46
C LYS A 37 -18.13 0.08 1.47
N ARG A 38 -16.85 0.05 1.91
CA ARG A 38 -15.71 0.12 0.97
C ARG A 38 -14.49 -0.73 1.33
N TRP A 39 -14.20 -0.86 2.61
CA TRP A 39 -13.01 -1.58 3.07
C TRP A 39 -13.41 -2.94 3.64
N GLU A 40 -12.74 -4.00 3.21
CA GLU A 40 -12.81 -5.32 3.83
C GLU A 40 -11.47 -5.55 4.56
N VAL A 41 -11.51 -5.66 5.89
CA VAL A 41 -10.30 -6.09 6.61
C VAL A 41 -10.16 -7.59 6.44
N LYS A 42 -9.29 -7.99 5.52
CA LYS A 42 -8.77 -9.35 5.54
C LYS A 42 -7.56 -9.40 6.48
N LEU A 43 -7.85 -9.62 7.76
CA LEU A 43 -6.84 -9.98 8.76
C LEU A 43 -6.29 -11.35 8.37
N THR A 44 -5.37 -11.40 7.43
CA THR A 44 -4.63 -12.62 7.13
C THR A 44 -3.57 -12.71 8.22
N PRO A 45 -3.59 -13.71 9.13
CA PRO A 45 -2.51 -13.94 10.06
C PRO A 45 -1.33 -14.52 9.27
N THR A 46 -0.73 -13.71 8.40
CA THR A 46 0.63 -13.96 7.95
C THR A 46 1.57 -13.54 9.08
N GLU A 47 2.71 -14.21 9.19
CA GLU A 47 3.69 -14.02 10.28
C GLU A 47 4.07 -12.54 10.49
N SER A 48 3.93 -11.73 9.44
CA SER A 48 4.36 -10.34 9.31
C SER A 48 3.29 -9.25 9.53
N GLY A 49 2.05 -9.59 9.88
CA GLY A 49 0.98 -8.62 10.19
C GLY A 49 -0.26 -8.72 9.31
N SER A 50 -1.28 -7.93 9.65
CA SER A 50 -2.58 -7.92 8.96
C SER A 50 -2.60 -7.02 7.73
N SER A 51 -3.21 -7.49 6.64
CA SER A 51 -3.52 -6.69 5.45
C SER A 51 -4.87 -6.01 5.57
N VAL A 52 -5.02 -4.86 4.92
CA VAL A 52 -6.30 -4.18 4.74
C VAL A 52 -6.57 -4.07 3.26
N THR A 53 -7.78 -4.44 2.82
CA THR A 53 -8.16 -4.40 1.41
C THR A 53 -9.35 -3.45 1.21
N GLU A 54 -9.28 -2.56 0.23
CA GLU A 54 -10.42 -1.79 -0.29
C GLU A 54 -10.79 -2.35 -1.66
N HIS A 55 -12.07 -2.67 -1.89
CA HIS A 55 -12.56 -3.06 -3.19
C HIS A 55 -13.49 -1.95 -3.71
N ASP A 56 -13.19 -1.41 -4.89
CA ASP A 56 -14.07 -0.46 -5.58
C ASP A 56 -14.92 -1.22 -6.62
N PRO A 57 -16.18 -1.57 -6.31
CA PRO A 57 -17.02 -2.36 -7.21
C PRO A 57 -17.37 -1.62 -8.50
N ALA A 58 -17.25 -0.29 -8.55
CA ALA A 58 -17.54 0.49 -9.76
C ALA A 58 -16.42 0.35 -10.80
N THR A 59 -15.17 0.16 -10.35
CA THR A 59 -13.99 0.06 -11.23
C THR A 59 -13.33 -1.31 -11.24
N GLY A 60 -13.70 -2.18 -10.29
CA GLY A 60 -13.09 -3.50 -10.08
C GLY A 60 -11.67 -3.42 -9.53
N LEU A 61 -11.26 -2.27 -9.00
CA LEU A 61 -9.93 -2.08 -8.43
C LEU A 61 -9.88 -2.57 -7.00
N GLU A 62 -8.75 -3.15 -6.63
CA GLU A 62 -8.46 -3.50 -5.24
C GLU A 62 -7.22 -2.75 -4.79
N LEU A 63 -7.27 -2.21 -3.58
CA LEU A 63 -6.15 -1.59 -2.90
C LEU A 63 -5.81 -2.43 -1.68
N ILE A 64 -4.55 -2.77 -1.49
CA ILE A 64 -4.10 -3.55 -0.35
C ILE A 64 -3.00 -2.77 0.38
N ILE A 65 -3.17 -2.57 1.69
CA ILE A 65 -2.15 -1.97 2.56
C ILE A 65 -1.68 -3.04 3.54
N ARG A 66 -0.38 -3.31 3.52
CA ARG A 66 0.24 -4.36 4.34
C ARG A 66 1.56 -3.86 4.92
N PRO A 67 1.60 -3.39 6.16
CA PRO A 67 2.86 -3.25 6.89
C PRO A 67 3.48 -4.64 7.14
N TYR A 68 4.81 -4.71 7.09
CA TYR A 68 5.59 -5.88 7.42
C TYR A 68 6.37 -5.63 8.71
N TYR A 69 6.06 -6.43 9.71
CA TYR A 69 6.71 -6.42 11.02
C TYR A 69 7.64 -7.61 11.13
N ASP A 70 8.94 -7.38 11.37
CA ASP A 70 9.90 -8.44 11.71
C ASP A 70 9.63 -9.01 13.12
N ASN A 71 9.13 -8.16 14.02
CA ASN A 71 8.66 -8.54 15.34
C ASN A 71 7.45 -7.67 15.77
N PRO A 72 6.65 -8.08 16.77
CA PRO A 72 5.40 -7.42 17.09
C PRO A 72 5.54 -6.08 17.85
N ILE A 73 6.73 -5.78 18.37
CA ILE A 73 6.97 -4.63 19.27
C ILE A 73 7.56 -3.45 18.48
N ASP A 74 8.42 -3.73 17.51
CA ASP A 74 9.03 -2.69 16.69
C ASP A 74 8.07 -2.17 15.61
N PRO A 75 8.30 -0.95 15.11
CA PRO A 75 7.63 -0.46 13.92
C PRO A 75 7.87 -1.37 12.71
N PRO A 76 7.02 -1.28 11.66
CA PRO A 76 7.21 -2.10 10.47
C PRO A 76 8.56 -1.78 9.80
N GLU A 77 9.24 -2.81 9.29
CA GLU A 77 10.46 -2.64 8.49
C GLU A 77 10.12 -2.08 7.11
N SER A 78 8.98 -2.50 6.56
CA SER A 78 8.51 -2.11 5.23
C SER A 78 7.00 -1.95 5.21
N LEU A 79 6.51 -1.09 4.33
CA LEU A 79 5.10 -0.93 4.03
C LEU A 79 4.85 -1.27 2.56
N PHE A 80 3.97 -2.23 2.32
CA PHE A 80 3.52 -2.62 0.99
C PHE A 80 2.16 -1.97 0.71
N VAL A 81 2.06 -1.30 -0.43
CA VAL A 81 0.79 -0.78 -0.97
C VAL A 81 0.61 -1.38 -2.35
N GLN A 82 -0.36 -2.28 -2.50
CA GLN A 82 -0.62 -2.96 -3.76
C GLN A 82 -1.92 -2.44 -4.38
N ILE A 83 -1.95 -2.34 -5.69
CA ILE A 83 -3.12 -1.93 -6.45
C ILE A 83 -3.37 -2.99 -7.50
N HIS A 84 -4.46 -3.72 -7.36
CA HIS A 84 -4.91 -4.68 -8.35
C HIS A 84 -5.88 -4.02 -9.31
N TYR A 85 -5.56 -4.14 -10.58
CA TYR A 85 -6.39 -3.75 -11.69
C TYR A 85 -7.01 -4.99 -12.32
N PRO A 86 -8.26 -4.92 -12.79
CA PRO A 86 -8.77 -5.93 -13.69
C PRO A 86 -7.84 -6.09 -14.90
N PRO A 87 -7.72 -7.29 -15.49
CA PRO A 87 -6.86 -7.52 -16.63
C PRO A 87 -7.05 -6.48 -17.75
N GLY A 88 -5.96 -5.86 -18.21
CA GLY A 88 -5.98 -4.83 -19.25
C GLY A 88 -6.52 -3.46 -18.83
N LYS A 89 -6.84 -3.23 -17.54
CA LYS A 89 -7.29 -1.93 -17.01
C LYS A 89 -6.19 -1.16 -16.28
N GLY A 90 -5.04 -1.79 -16.03
CA GLY A 90 -3.87 -1.15 -15.43
C GLY A 90 -3.19 -0.15 -16.36
N PRO A 91 -2.40 0.80 -15.81
CA PRO A 91 -1.54 1.63 -16.63
C PRO A 91 -0.50 0.77 -17.35
N LYS A 92 -0.02 1.23 -18.51
CA LYS A 92 1.12 0.59 -19.16
C LYS A 92 2.36 0.74 -18.28
N PHE A 93 2.84 -0.37 -17.75
CA PHE A 93 4.04 -0.38 -16.91
C PHE A 93 5.30 -0.33 -17.75
N THR A 94 5.80 0.88 -18.04
CA THR A 94 7.10 1.10 -18.68
C THR A 94 8.16 1.52 -17.67
N THR A 95 9.43 1.49 -18.06
CA THR A 95 10.52 1.98 -17.21
C THR A 95 10.37 3.46 -16.87
N GLU A 96 9.91 4.28 -17.82
CA GLU A 96 9.64 5.70 -17.62
C GLU A 96 8.50 5.89 -16.62
N PHE A 97 7.38 5.17 -16.80
CA PHE A 97 6.26 5.23 -15.86
C PHE A 97 6.69 4.86 -14.44
N ARG A 98 7.48 3.79 -14.29
CA ARG A 98 8.00 3.35 -12.99
C ARG A 98 8.84 4.45 -12.33
N ARG A 99 9.83 4.97 -13.06
CA ARG A 99 10.75 6.00 -12.56
C ARG A 99 10.02 7.29 -12.18
N ASP A 100 9.08 7.72 -13.01
CA ASP A 100 8.33 8.96 -12.78
C ASP A 100 7.41 8.80 -11.56
N LEU A 101 6.81 7.61 -11.37
CA LEU A 101 6.02 7.30 -10.18
C LEU A 101 6.88 7.22 -8.90
N GLU A 102 8.04 6.54 -8.94
CA GLU A 102 9.01 6.51 -7.85
C GLU A 102 9.46 7.92 -7.45
N TYR A 103 9.77 8.77 -8.43
CA TYR A 103 10.16 10.15 -8.21
C TYR A 103 9.05 10.97 -7.55
N GLU A 104 7.84 10.92 -8.09
CA GLU A 104 6.68 11.65 -7.55
C GLU A 104 6.34 11.22 -6.12
N LEU A 105 6.34 9.91 -5.85
CA LEU A 105 6.06 9.37 -4.52
C LEU A 105 7.18 9.71 -3.54
N GLY A 106 8.44 9.59 -3.96
CA GLY A 106 9.60 9.98 -3.15
C GLY A 106 9.54 11.45 -2.73
N ARG A 107 9.15 12.35 -3.64
CA ARG A 107 8.95 13.78 -3.29
C ARG A 107 7.84 13.98 -2.25
N ASN A 108 6.73 13.24 -2.36
CA ASN A 108 5.61 13.37 -1.43
C ASN A 108 5.90 12.77 -0.05
N LEU A 109 6.71 11.71 0.01
CA LEU A 109 7.13 11.07 1.26
C LEU A 109 8.23 11.84 1.97
N GLY A 110 9.11 12.50 1.21
CA GLY A 110 10.27 13.19 1.74
C GLY A 110 11.45 12.26 2.00
N PRO A 111 12.59 12.81 2.47
CA PRO A 111 13.86 12.09 2.55
C PRO A 111 13.89 11.00 3.62
N GLU A 112 12.91 10.94 4.52
CA GLU A 112 12.81 9.95 5.61
C GLU A 112 12.37 8.56 5.12
N TYR A 113 11.88 8.49 3.87
CA TYR A 113 11.41 7.25 3.28
C TYR A 113 11.95 7.08 1.87
N SER A 114 12.22 5.82 1.52
CA SER A 114 12.43 5.40 0.14
C SER A 114 11.20 4.65 -0.36
N VAL A 115 10.97 4.71 -1.67
CA VAL A 115 9.88 3.98 -2.33
C VAL A 115 10.41 3.34 -3.61
N SER A 116 10.07 2.07 -3.81
CA SER A 116 10.28 1.35 -5.05
C SER A 116 8.97 0.85 -5.61
N VAL A 117 8.87 0.76 -6.93
CA VAL A 117 7.65 0.34 -7.62
C VAL A 117 7.89 -0.97 -8.36
N GLY A 118 7.15 -2.00 -7.99
CA GLY A 118 7.05 -3.29 -8.67
C GLY A 118 5.77 -3.39 -9.50
N HIS A 119 5.76 -4.38 -10.40
CA HIS A 119 4.56 -4.71 -11.17
C HIS A 119 4.53 -6.20 -11.48
N ALA A 120 3.35 -6.79 -11.36
CA ALA A 120 3.09 -8.18 -11.67
C ALA A 120 1.84 -8.31 -12.54
N LYS A 121 1.77 -9.35 -13.35
CA LYS A 121 0.57 -9.72 -14.11
C LYS A 121 0.24 -11.17 -13.88
N SER A 122 -1.02 -11.44 -13.62
CA SER A 122 -1.61 -12.77 -13.57
C SER A 122 -2.83 -12.83 -14.51
N PRO A 123 -3.37 -14.01 -14.80
CA PRO A 123 -4.62 -14.12 -15.56
C PRO A 123 -5.80 -13.37 -14.92
N SER A 124 -5.77 -13.19 -13.59
CA SER A 124 -6.87 -12.61 -12.82
C SER A 124 -6.71 -11.13 -12.50
N PHE A 125 -5.49 -10.59 -12.54
CA PHE A 125 -5.21 -9.18 -12.21
C PHE A 125 -3.89 -8.67 -12.80
N GLU A 126 -3.79 -7.35 -12.92
CA GLU A 126 -2.51 -6.63 -13.03
C GLU A 126 -2.24 -5.91 -11.71
N GLU A 127 -1.02 -5.96 -11.20
CA GLU A 127 -0.65 -5.37 -9.92
C GLU A 127 0.43 -4.30 -10.11
N ILE A 128 0.26 -3.16 -9.44
CA ILE A 128 1.37 -2.28 -9.09
C ILE A 128 1.59 -2.41 -7.58
N GLU A 129 2.81 -2.74 -7.18
CA GLU A 129 3.21 -2.80 -5.78
C GLU A 129 4.16 -1.64 -5.48
N LEU A 130 3.87 -0.91 -4.40
CA LEU A 130 4.76 0.08 -3.82
C LEU A 130 5.39 -0.54 -2.58
N THR A 131 6.72 -0.56 -2.51
CA THR A 131 7.46 -0.93 -1.30
C THR A 131 8.06 0.33 -0.72
N ILE A 132 7.66 0.68 0.50
CA ILE A 132 8.13 1.87 1.20
C ILE A 132 8.95 1.43 2.40
N LYS A 133 10.10 2.06 2.64
CA LYS A 133 10.97 1.79 3.79
C LYS A 133 11.44 3.11 4.42
N LYS A 134 11.66 3.13 5.73
CA LYS A 134 12.41 4.24 6.36
C LYS A 134 13.83 4.26 5.81
N THR A 135 14.35 5.44 5.51
CA THR A 135 15.79 5.63 5.32
C THR A 135 16.43 5.71 6.70
N GLY A 136 17.50 4.94 6.92
CA GLY A 136 18.29 4.98 8.15
C GLY A 136 19.00 6.30 8.36
#